data_AF-A0A8T4UHS5-F1
#
_entry.id   AF-A0A8T4UHS5-F1
#
_cell.length_a   1.000
_cell.length_b   1.000
_cell.length_c   1.000
_cell.angle_alpha   90.00
_cell.angle_beta   90.00
_cell.angle_gamma   90.00
#
_symmetry.space_group_name_H-M   'P 1'
#
loop_
_entity.id
_entity.type
_entity.pdbx_description
1 polymer ?
#
loop_
_entity_poly.entity_id
_entity_poly.type
_entity_poly.pdbx_seq_one_letter_code
_entity_poly.pdbx_strand_id
1 'polypeptide(L)'
;MSLDEQLPIANWPTESSEYKVVQLQLDGNLHLRFAEEGWETHAVILMKLFSDRDIKYDKIVSRSECDVPALQGERYKIHGMGKSRVNVEQRQASFYGNSFDYGIGIDTKHLDSVRSLINDWKLE
;
A
#
# COMPACT_ATOMS: atom_id res chain seq x y z
N MET A 1 10.66 2.90 -25.01
CA MET A 1 9.85 1.88 -24.33
C MET A 1 8.43 2.41 -24.26
N SER A 2 7.47 1.53 -24.51
CA SER A 2 6.05 1.82 -24.77
C SER A 2 5.32 2.42 -23.56
N LEU A 3 4.30 3.24 -23.87
CA LEU A 3 3.16 3.69 -23.05
C LEU A 3 3.26 3.47 -21.54
N ASP A 4 3.21 4.58 -20.79
CA ASP A 4 2.98 4.65 -19.34
C ASP A 4 2.05 3.54 -18.84
N GLU A 5 2.64 2.45 -18.35
CA GLU A 5 1.87 1.33 -17.83
C GLU A 5 1.17 1.83 -16.56
N GLN A 6 -0.15 2.01 -16.66
CA GLN A 6 -0.95 2.51 -15.54
C GLN A 6 -0.75 1.60 -14.35
N LEU A 7 -0.44 2.20 -13.21
CA LEU A 7 -0.20 1.45 -12.00
C LEU A 7 -1.51 0.75 -11.60
N PRO A 8 -1.54 -0.57 -11.43
CA PRO A 8 -2.77 -1.28 -11.08
C PRO A 8 -3.30 -0.81 -9.73
N ILE A 9 -4.61 -0.96 -9.50
CA ILE A 9 -5.21 -0.61 -8.20
C ILE A 9 -4.51 -1.42 -7.09
N ALA A 10 -4.35 -2.73 -7.26
CA ALA A 10 -3.63 -3.58 -6.32
C ALA A 10 -2.57 -4.44 -7.03
N ASN A 11 -1.41 -4.64 -6.38
CA ASN A 11 -0.45 -5.69 -6.77
C ASN A 11 -0.78 -6.98 -5.98
N TRP A 12 -1.89 -7.62 -6.34
CA TRP A 12 -2.38 -8.80 -5.62
C TRP A 12 -1.30 -9.89 -5.48
N PRO A 13 -1.05 -10.41 -4.27
CA PRO A 13 -0.15 -11.54 -4.09
C PRO A 13 -0.63 -12.79 -4.83
N THR A 14 0.31 -13.63 -5.24
CA THR A 14 0.03 -14.89 -5.94
C THR A 14 -0.19 -16.08 -4.99
N GLU A 15 0.07 -15.91 -3.70
CA GLU A 15 -0.06 -16.95 -2.68
C GLU A 15 -0.94 -16.48 -1.51
N SER A 16 -1.63 -17.42 -0.87
CA SER A 16 -2.44 -17.14 0.32
C SER A 16 -1.55 -17.04 1.55
N SER A 17 -1.49 -15.86 2.17
CA SER A 17 -0.66 -15.61 3.36
C SER A 17 -1.07 -14.31 4.07
N GLU A 18 -0.30 -13.91 5.08
CA GLU A 18 -0.34 -12.59 5.68
C GLU A 18 0.71 -11.68 5.03
N TYR A 19 0.28 -10.53 4.52
CA TYR A 19 1.13 -9.53 3.88
C TYR A 19 1.04 -8.19 4.60
N LYS A 20 2.13 -7.43 4.64
CA LYS A 20 2.02 -5.99 4.94
C LYS A 20 1.39 -5.29 3.74
N VAL A 21 0.62 -4.25 4.00
CA VAL A 21 -0.07 -3.49 2.96
C VAL A 21 -0.05 -1.99 3.26
N VAL A 22 0.08 -1.20 2.20
CA VAL A 22 -0.04 0.26 2.21
C VAL A 22 -1.24 0.68 1.36
N GLN A 23 -2.04 1.59 1.89
CA GLN A 23 -3.15 2.25 1.23
C GLN A 23 -2.71 3.66 0.84
N LEU A 24 -2.72 3.96 -0.45
CA LEU A 24 -2.24 5.25 -0.94
C LEU A 24 -3.02 5.75 -2.13
N GLN A 25 -3.03 7.07 -2.28
CA GLN A 25 -3.41 7.76 -3.50
C GLN A 25 -2.13 8.23 -4.20
N LEU A 26 -2.03 7.99 -5.51
CA LEU A 26 -0.93 8.45 -6.37
C LEU A 26 -1.50 9.06 -7.65
N ASP A 27 -1.12 10.30 -7.95
CA ASP A 27 -1.61 11.07 -9.10
C ASP A 27 -3.15 11.05 -9.21
N GLY A 28 -3.83 11.12 -8.06
CA GLY A 28 -5.30 11.08 -7.96
C GLY A 28 -5.91 9.67 -7.89
N ASN A 29 -5.16 8.60 -8.17
CA ASN A 29 -5.67 7.23 -8.23
C ASN A 29 -5.43 6.47 -6.92
N LEU A 30 -6.41 5.67 -6.49
CA LEU A 30 -6.33 4.88 -5.26
C LEU A 30 -5.64 3.54 -5.50
N HIS A 31 -4.81 3.12 -4.54
CA HIS A 31 -4.00 1.93 -4.66
C HIS A 31 -3.84 1.17 -3.34
N LEU A 32 -3.66 -0.15 -3.46
CA LEU A 32 -3.23 -1.07 -2.41
C LEU A 32 -1.88 -1.68 -2.80
N ARG A 33 -0.86 -1.52 -1.97
CA ARG A 33 0.47 -2.09 -2.21
C ARG A 33 0.81 -3.11 -1.15
N PHE A 34 0.83 -4.37 -1.55
CA PHE A 34 1.23 -5.50 -0.72
C PHE A 34 2.74 -5.66 -0.80
N ALA A 35 3.32 -6.12 0.31
CA ALA A 35 4.70 -6.57 0.33
C ALA A 35 4.91 -7.70 -0.67
N GLU A 36 5.98 -7.63 -1.46
CA GLU A 36 6.35 -8.68 -2.41
C GLU A 36 7.25 -9.72 -1.76
N GLU A 37 8.02 -9.30 -0.75
CA GLU A 37 8.91 -10.15 0.03
C GLU A 37 8.56 -10.10 1.53
N GLY A 38 8.67 -11.23 2.23
CA GLY A 38 8.23 -11.36 3.62
C GLY A 38 8.98 -10.47 4.64
N TRP A 39 10.16 -9.96 4.30
CA TRP A 39 10.96 -9.07 5.15
C TRP A 39 10.58 -7.59 5.00
N GLU A 40 9.79 -7.23 3.99
CA GLU A 40 9.53 -5.83 3.68
C GLU A 40 8.80 -5.12 4.83
N THR A 41 9.17 -3.86 5.06
CA THR A 41 8.45 -2.94 5.95
C THR A 41 7.54 -2.04 5.13
N HIS A 42 6.60 -1.34 5.77
CA HIS A 42 5.77 -0.36 5.05
C HIS A 42 6.62 0.73 4.38
N ALA A 43 7.75 1.10 4.98
CA ALA A 43 8.70 2.03 4.38
C ALA A 43 9.38 1.43 3.14
N VAL A 44 9.78 0.15 3.18
CA VAL A 44 10.38 -0.52 2.02
C VAL A 44 9.39 -0.61 0.86
N ILE A 45 8.13 -0.95 1.11
CA ILE A 45 7.07 -0.98 0.08
C ILE A 45 6.97 0.40 -0.61
N LEU A 46 6.96 1.48 0.16
CA LEU A 46 6.92 2.85 -0.38
C LEU A 46 8.20 3.21 -1.13
N MET A 47 9.37 2.91 -0.58
CA MET A 47 10.66 3.23 -1.20
C MET A 47 10.82 2.52 -2.55
N LYS A 48 10.45 1.24 -2.64
CA LYS A 48 10.44 0.48 -3.91
C LYS A 48 9.49 1.14 -4.91
N LEU A 49 8.23 1.36 -4.54
CA LEU A 49 7.26 2.01 -5.43
C LEU A 49 7.72 3.39 -5.92
N PHE A 50 8.26 4.22 -5.01
CA PHE A 50 8.70 5.56 -5.34
C PHE A 50 9.94 5.55 -6.23
N SER A 51 10.86 4.62 -6.01
CA SER A 51 12.00 4.40 -6.90
C SER A 51 11.55 3.97 -8.30
N ASP A 52 10.67 2.97 -8.39
CA ASP A 52 10.21 2.39 -9.67
C ASP A 52 9.43 3.39 -10.53
N ARG A 53 8.80 4.38 -9.88
CA ARG A 53 7.97 5.41 -10.54
C ARG A 53 8.61 6.79 -10.57
N ASP A 54 9.88 6.93 -10.18
CA ASP A 54 10.59 8.21 -10.08
C ASP A 54 9.79 9.29 -9.31
N ILE A 55 9.23 8.90 -8.16
CA ILE A 55 8.46 9.77 -7.29
C ILE A 55 9.40 10.35 -6.23
N LYS A 56 9.51 11.68 -6.22
CA LYS A 56 10.20 12.40 -5.17
C LYS A 56 9.34 12.43 -3.90
N TYR A 57 10.00 12.25 -2.77
CA TYR A 57 9.36 12.30 -1.46
C TYR A 57 10.28 12.94 -0.42
N ASP A 58 9.68 13.67 0.51
CA ASP A 58 10.36 14.12 1.72
C ASP A 58 10.48 12.98 2.72
N LYS A 59 11.41 13.10 3.66
CA LYS A 59 11.59 12.12 4.74
C LYS A 59 11.05 12.67 6.06
N ILE A 60 10.54 11.76 6.88
CA ILE A 60 10.21 12.01 8.29
C ILE A 60 10.97 11.01 9.17
N VAL A 61 11.19 11.39 10.43
CA VAL A 61 11.73 10.47 11.43
C VAL A 61 10.59 9.58 11.95
N SER A 62 10.74 8.26 11.77
CA SER A 62 9.77 7.27 12.24
C SER A 62 9.82 7.08 13.76
N ARG A 63 8.87 6.31 14.31
CA ARG A 63 8.90 5.91 15.73
C ARG A 63 10.11 5.05 16.10
N SER A 64 10.73 4.38 15.14
CA SER A 64 11.97 3.62 15.33
C SER A 64 13.22 4.48 15.10
N GLU A 65 13.07 5.81 15.08
CA GLU A 65 14.15 6.78 14.88
C GLU A 65 14.88 6.61 13.54
N CYS A 66 14.17 6.13 12.53
CA CYS A 66 14.69 5.92 11.17
C CYS A 66 14.05 6.90 10.19
N ASP A 67 14.82 7.34 9.19
CA ASP A 67 14.27 8.12 8.08
C ASP A 67 13.37 7.25 7.20
N VAL A 68 12.10 7.64 7.09
CA VAL A 68 11.10 6.97 6.23
C VAL A 68 10.40 8.00 5.34
N PRO A 69 9.80 7.59 4.21
CA PRO A 69 9.03 8.52 3.38
C PRO A 69 7.95 9.26 4.17
N ALA A 70 7.74 10.55 3.90
CA ALA A 70 6.65 11.31 4.48
C ALA A 70 5.30 10.74 4.04
N LEU A 71 4.25 10.91 4.87
CA LEU A 71 2.90 10.41 4.56
C LEU A 71 2.19 11.17 3.43
N GLN A 72 2.71 12.32 3.01
CA GLN A 72 2.14 13.11 1.93
C GLN A 72 3.27 13.82 1.19
N GLY A 73 3.17 13.82 -0.13
CA GLY A 73 4.03 14.59 -1.03
C GLY A 73 3.19 15.25 -2.12
N GLU A 74 3.86 15.84 -3.11
CA GLU A 74 3.19 16.53 -4.22
C GLU A 74 2.24 15.60 -5.01
N ARG A 75 2.69 14.37 -5.28
CA ARG A 75 1.99 13.41 -6.14
C ARG A 75 1.23 12.34 -5.38
N TYR A 76 1.44 12.21 -4.07
CA TYR A 76 0.95 11.07 -3.32
C TYR A 76 0.44 11.44 -1.92
N LYS A 77 -0.47 10.59 -1.43
CA LYS A 77 -0.95 10.63 -0.05
C LYS A 77 -1.13 9.22 0.47
N ILE A 78 -0.57 8.94 1.64
CA ILE A 78 -0.77 7.67 2.32
C ILE A 78 -1.99 7.80 3.23
N HIS A 79 -2.95 6.91 3.04
CA HIS A 79 -4.19 6.89 3.82
C HIS A 79 -4.09 5.96 5.03
N GLY A 80 -3.44 4.81 4.85
CA GLY A 80 -3.37 3.81 5.89
C GLY A 80 -2.33 2.74 5.61
N MET A 81 -1.98 2.00 6.65
CA MET A 81 -0.99 0.94 6.60
C MET A 81 -1.30 -0.13 7.63
N GLY A 82 -1.03 -1.39 7.29
CA GLY A 82 -1.27 -2.49 8.22
C GLY A 82 -0.88 -3.82 7.62
N LYS A 83 -1.65 -4.84 7.98
CA LYS A 83 -1.54 -6.20 7.47
C LYS A 83 -2.82 -6.56 6.74
N SER A 84 -2.70 -7.52 5.83
CA SER A 84 -3.82 -8.15 5.17
C SER A 84 -3.62 -9.65 5.14
N ARG A 85 -4.66 -10.39 5.50
CA ARG A 85 -4.74 -11.83 5.26
C ARG A 85 -5.36 -12.04 3.89
N VAL A 86 -4.57 -12.57 2.96
CA VAL A 86 -4.95 -12.79 1.57
C VAL A 86 -5.26 -14.27 1.37
N ASN A 87 -6.43 -14.55 0.80
CA ASN A 87 -6.81 -15.86 0.28
C ASN A 87 -7.02 -15.73 -1.24
N VAL A 88 -6.05 -16.24 -2.01
CA VAL A 88 -6.04 -16.12 -3.48
C VAL A 88 -7.12 -17.00 -4.12
N GLU A 89 -7.37 -18.20 -3.56
CA GLU A 89 -8.40 -19.12 -4.06
C GLU A 89 -9.80 -18.50 -3.95
N GLN A 90 -10.07 -17.81 -2.84
CA GLN A 90 -11.35 -17.15 -2.58
C GLN A 90 -11.41 -15.71 -3.10
N ARG A 91 -10.29 -15.19 -3.64
CA ARG A 91 -10.09 -13.76 -3.97
C ARG A 91 -10.59 -12.85 -2.86
N GLN A 92 -10.09 -13.07 -1.66
CA GLN A 92 -10.49 -12.36 -0.45
C GLN A 92 -9.27 -11.78 0.26
N ALA A 93 -9.39 -10.55 0.72
CA ALA A 93 -8.37 -9.87 1.51
C ALA A 93 -9.02 -9.20 2.72
N SER A 94 -8.59 -9.60 3.92
CA SER A 94 -9.07 -9.02 5.19
C SER A 94 -7.99 -8.13 5.80
N PHE A 95 -8.30 -6.87 6.11
CA PHE A 95 -7.33 -5.83 6.48
C PHE A 95 -7.37 -5.50 7.98
N TYR A 96 -6.21 -5.37 8.63
CA TYR A 96 -6.13 -5.06 10.05
C TYR A 96 -4.78 -4.45 10.48
N GLY A 97 -4.75 -4.01 11.74
CA GLY A 97 -3.53 -3.54 12.40
C GLY A 97 -3.11 -2.13 11.97
N ASN A 98 -1.88 -1.80 12.32
CA ASN A 98 -1.28 -0.50 12.07
C ASN A 98 0.21 -0.64 11.72
N SER A 99 0.75 0.39 11.07
CA SER A 99 2.19 0.53 10.98
C SER A 99 2.74 1.12 12.28
N PHE A 100 3.76 0.48 12.86
CA PHE A 100 4.44 1.02 14.03
C PHE A 100 5.20 2.30 13.70
N ASP A 101 6.03 2.27 12.65
CA ASP A 101 6.90 3.38 12.25
C ASP A 101 6.11 4.67 11.94
N TYR A 102 4.95 4.53 11.30
CA TYR A 102 4.13 5.65 10.89
C TYR A 102 3.02 6.00 11.88
N GLY A 103 2.68 5.09 12.81
CA GLY A 103 1.61 5.31 13.78
C GLY A 103 0.19 5.40 13.19
N ILE A 104 -0.01 4.99 11.93
CA ILE A 104 -1.31 4.99 11.25
C ILE A 104 -1.81 3.56 11.01
N GLY A 105 -3.12 3.39 11.08
CA GLY A 105 -3.82 2.12 10.86
C GLY A 105 -4.35 1.95 9.44
N ILE A 106 -5.03 0.84 9.21
CA ILE A 106 -5.91 0.65 8.06
C ILE A 106 -7.02 1.72 8.06
N ASP A 107 -7.17 2.44 6.94
CA ASP A 107 -8.23 3.42 6.71
C ASP A 107 -9.43 2.75 6.01
N THR A 108 -10.57 2.73 6.70
CA THR A 108 -11.79 2.08 6.20
C THR A 108 -12.45 2.85 5.07
N LYS A 109 -12.38 4.19 5.07
CA LYS A 109 -12.96 5.02 4.00
C LYS A 109 -12.21 4.84 2.68
N HIS A 110 -10.89 4.69 2.76
CA HIS A 110 -10.06 4.34 1.63
C HIS A 110 -10.43 2.94 1.10
N LEU A 111 -10.58 1.94 1.98
CA LEU A 111 -11.01 0.59 1.57
C LEU A 111 -12.37 0.58 0.90
N ASP A 112 -13.36 1.31 1.44
CA ASP A 112 -14.69 1.43 0.84
C ASP A 112 -14.62 2.03 -0.57
N SER A 113 -13.76 3.03 -0.75
CA SER A 113 -13.52 3.65 -2.06
C SER A 113 -12.86 2.67 -3.04
N VAL A 114 -11.82 1.95 -2.60
CA VAL A 114 -11.13 0.93 -3.42
C VAL A 114 -12.07 -0.23 -3.76
N ARG A 115 -12.95 -0.65 -2.84
CA ARG A 115 -13.92 -1.74 -3.06
C ARG A 115 -14.84 -1.44 -4.25
N SER A 116 -15.16 -0.18 -4.51
CA SER A 116 -15.95 0.21 -5.69
C SER A 116 -15.20 0.09 -7.03
N LEU A 117 -13.87 -0.01 -6.98
CA LEU A 117 -12.99 -0.08 -8.15
C LEU A 117 -12.52 -1.52 -8.46
N ILE A 118 -12.65 -2.44 -7.50
CA ILE A 118 -12.22 -3.84 -7.64
C ILE A 118 -13.45 -4.76 -7.49
N ASN A 119 -13.91 -5.31 -8.61
CA ASN A 119 -15.12 -6.14 -8.65
C ASN A 119 -14.86 -7.64 -8.44
N ASP A 120 -13.61 -8.08 -8.54
CA ASP A 120 -13.22 -9.48 -8.56
C ASP A 120 -12.60 -9.97 -7.24
N TRP A 121 -12.39 -9.08 -6.27
CA TRP A 121 -11.92 -9.38 -4.92
C TRP A 121 -12.87 -8.89 -3.83
N LYS A 122 -13.00 -9.68 -2.76
CA LYS A 122 -13.72 -9.31 -1.55
C LYS A 122 -12.76 -8.62 -0.57
N LEU A 123 -13.06 -7.38 -0.21
CA LEU A 123 -12.28 -6.58 0.75
C LEU A 123 -13.02 -6.46 2.07
N GLU A 124 -12.44 -7.00 3.14
CA GLU A 124 -13.02 -7.05 4.50
C GLU A 124 -12.23 -6.26 5.53
#